data_AF-A0AAF0JQL9-F1
#
_entry.id   AF-A0AAF0JQL9-F1
#
_cell.length_a   1.000
_cell.length_b   1.000
_cell.length_c   1.000
_cell.angle_alpha   90.00
_cell.angle_beta   90.00
_cell.angle_gamma   90.00
#
_symmetry.space_group_name_H-M   'P 1'
#
loop_
_entity.id
_entity.type
_entity.pdbx_description
1 polymer ?
#
loop_
_entity_poly.entity_id
_entity_poly.type
_entity_poly.pdbx_seq_one_letter_code
_entity_poly.pdbx_strand_id
1 'polypeptide(L)'
;MASKSFPKIMFLLIETTSLPLLVLAILMIISGYALVYPHVISGLTFGAMNYSTAHRIHTDPLIRSSFAILALLHSLAGTFLLIEKHVKNKTLKSTLEFIAMTMLLYLLLIIIMAELFA
;
A
#
# COMPACT_ATOMS: atom_id res chain seq x y z
N MET A 1 16.36 11.66 -19.32
CA MET A 1 15.18 12.30 -19.92
C MET A 1 14.07 11.26 -19.88
N ALA A 2 13.05 11.45 -19.06
CA ALA A 2 11.92 10.52 -19.04
C ALA A 2 11.20 10.56 -20.40
N SER A 3 10.88 9.40 -20.98
CA SER A 3 10.12 9.35 -22.22
C SER A 3 8.73 9.97 -22.00
N LYS A 4 8.09 10.50 -23.05
CA LYS A 4 6.73 11.06 -22.96
C LYS A 4 5.67 10.06 -22.41
N SER A 5 5.99 8.78 -22.32
CA SER A 5 5.12 7.74 -21.75
C SER A 5 5.25 7.60 -20.23
N PHE A 6 6.35 8.05 -19.61
CA PHE A 6 6.59 7.85 -18.19
C PHE A 6 5.48 8.44 -17.30
N PRO A 7 5.06 9.71 -17.44
CA PRO A 7 3.97 10.25 -16.62
C PRO A 7 2.66 9.51 -16.86
N LYS A 8 2.38 9.08 -18.10
CA LYS A 8 1.15 8.35 -18.45
C LYS A 8 1.07 7.00 -17.73
N ILE A 9 2.18 6.26 -17.67
CA ILE A 9 2.24 4.96 -16.98
C ILE A 9 2.04 5.18 -15.48
N MET A 10 2.68 6.19 -14.89
CA MET A 10 2.51 6.48 -13.46
C MET A 10 1.07 6.87 -13.12
N PHE A 11 0.41 7.67 -13.94
CA PHE A 11 -1.01 7.99 -13.74
C PHE A 11 -1.91 6.76 -13.84
N LEU A 12 -1.70 5.92 -14.87
CA LEU A 12 -2.45 4.67 -15.02
C LEU A 12 -2.27 3.76 -13.79
N LEU A 13 -1.05 3.64 -13.26
CA LEU A 13 -0.79 2.88 -12.05
C LEU A 13 -1.58 3.44 -10.86
N ILE A 14 -1.57 4.76 -10.65
CA ILE A 14 -2.34 5.37 -9.56
C ILE A 14 -3.84 5.12 -9.72
N GLU A 15 -4.39 5.36 -10.91
CA GLU A 15 -5.82 5.19 -11.17
C GLU A 15 -6.26 3.75 -10.93
N THR A 16 -5.53 2.79 -11.50
CA THR A 16 -5.84 1.36 -11.38
C THR A 16 -5.65 0.82 -9.96
N THR A 17 -4.67 1.32 -9.21
CA THR A 17 -4.41 0.86 -7.83
C THR A 17 -5.28 1.53 -6.79
N SER A 18 -5.76 2.76 -7.03
CA SER A 18 -6.43 3.59 -6.02
C SER A 18 -7.67 2.96 -5.39
N LEU A 19 -8.63 2.50 -6.21
CA LEU A 19 -9.87 1.92 -5.72
C LEU A 19 -9.66 0.54 -5.06
N PRO A 20 -8.93 -0.42 -5.67
CA PRO A 20 -8.61 -1.68 -5.00
C PRO A 20 -7.85 -1.49 -3.69
N LEU A 21 -6.87 -0.58 -3.66
CA LEU A 21 -6.11 -0.27 -2.46
C LEU A 21 -6.99 0.35 -1.37
N LEU A 22 -7.92 1.24 -1.72
CA LEU A 22 -8.84 1.83 -0.75
C LEU A 22 -9.71 0.75 -0.08
N VAL A 23 -10.28 -0.17 -0.87
CA VAL A 23 -11.09 -1.27 -0.34
C VAL A 23 -10.26 -2.15 0.61
N LEU A 24 -9.05 -2.56 0.18
CA LEU A 24 -8.17 -3.37 1.03
C LEU A 24 -7.69 -2.61 2.26
N ALA A 25 -7.40 -1.32 2.16
CA ALA A 25 -6.99 -0.49 3.29
C ALA A 25 -8.10 -0.43 4.35
N ILE A 26 -9.36 -0.23 3.94
CA ILE A 26 -10.51 -0.27 4.85
C ILE A 26 -10.59 -1.63 5.53
N LEU A 27 -10.50 -2.72 4.77
CA LEU A 27 -10.55 -4.08 5.32
C LEU A 27 -9.41 -4.34 6.31
N MET A 28 -8.17 -4.00 5.95
CA MET A 28 -6.98 -4.22 6.78
C MET A 28 -6.99 -3.35 8.03
N ILE A 29 -7.39 -2.08 7.94
CA ILE A 29 -7.49 -1.18 9.11
C ILE A 29 -8.57 -1.67 10.08
N ILE A 30 -9.79 -1.94 9.59
CA ILE A 30 -10.90 -2.35 10.46
C ILE A 30 -10.62 -3.73 11.07
N SER A 31 -10.11 -4.69 10.30
CA SER A 31 -9.71 -6.01 10.82
C SER A 31 -8.58 -5.90 11.85
N GLY A 32 -7.59 -5.05 11.63
CA GLY A 32 -6.53 -4.77 12.60
C GLY A 32 -7.08 -4.25 13.93
N TYR A 33 -7.99 -3.28 13.91
CA TYR A 33 -8.66 -2.81 15.12
C TYR A 33 -9.54 -3.87 15.78
N ALA A 34 -10.22 -4.72 15.01
CA ALA A 34 -11.04 -5.79 15.55
C ALA A 34 -10.23 -6.89 16.25
N LEU A 35 -8.95 -7.06 15.90
CA LEU A 35 -8.05 -7.96 16.63
C LEU A 35 -7.69 -7.42 18.03
N VAL A 36 -7.61 -6.09 18.17
CA VAL A 36 -7.25 -5.43 19.44
C VAL A 36 -8.49 -5.15 20.31
N TYR A 37 -9.60 -4.72 19.69
CA TYR A 37 -10.83 -4.31 20.35
C TYR A 37 -12.07 -4.99 19.75
N PRO A 38 -12.17 -6.34 19.85
CA PRO A 38 -13.18 -7.11 19.12
C PRO A 38 -14.63 -6.72 19.45
N HIS A 39 -14.94 -6.41 20.72
CA HIS A 39 -16.30 -6.04 21.12
C HIS A 39 -16.73 -4.68 20.56
N VAL A 40 -15.82 -3.70 20.51
CA VAL A 40 -16.11 -2.35 20.00
C VAL A 40 -16.34 -2.40 18.50
N ILE A 41 -15.42 -3.01 17.75
CA ILE A 41 -15.51 -3.05 16.29
C ILE A 41 -16.66 -3.95 15.83
N SER A 42 -16.91 -5.07 16.51
CA SER A 42 -18.09 -5.91 16.23
C SER A 42 -19.39 -5.12 16.44
N GLY A 43 -19.49 -4.28 17.48
CA GLY A 43 -20.65 -3.42 17.68
C GLY A 43 -20.85 -2.40 16.56
N LEU A 44 -19.77 -1.69 16.19
CA LEU A 44 -19.80 -0.67 15.14
C LEU A 44 -20.04 -1.22 13.73
N THR A 45 -19.72 -2.50 13.50
CA THR A 45 -19.92 -3.19 12.23
C THR A 45 -21.14 -4.12 12.23
N PHE A 46 -22.02 -3.99 13.22
CA PHE A 46 -23.24 -4.81 13.36
C PHE A 46 -22.97 -6.32 13.32
N GLY A 47 -21.84 -6.75 13.87
CA GLY A 47 -21.40 -8.14 13.91
C GLY A 47 -20.59 -8.61 12.70
N ALA A 48 -20.49 -7.80 11.63
CA ALA A 48 -19.77 -8.18 10.42
C ALA A 48 -18.26 -8.37 10.65
N MET A 49 -17.65 -7.53 11.49
CA MET A 49 -16.23 -7.62 11.85
C MET A 49 -16.05 -7.97 13.33
N ASN A 50 -16.06 -9.27 13.62
CA ASN A 50 -15.68 -9.83 14.92
C ASN A 50 -14.25 -10.41 14.87
N TYR A 51 -13.72 -10.88 16.01
CA TYR A 51 -12.36 -11.41 16.11
C TYR A 51 -12.06 -12.52 15.08
N SER A 52 -12.98 -13.45 14.87
CA SER A 52 -12.79 -14.58 13.94
C SER A 52 -12.71 -14.09 12.50
N THR A 53 -13.62 -13.20 12.08
CA THR A 53 -13.60 -12.61 10.73
C THR A 53 -12.35 -11.78 10.53
N ALA A 54 -11.99 -10.97 11.54
CA ALA A 54 -10.81 -10.13 11.52
C ALA A 54 -9.53 -10.94 11.39
N HIS A 55 -9.37 -11.99 12.20
CA HIS A 55 -8.25 -12.93 12.09
C HIS A 55 -8.19 -13.52 10.69
N ARG A 56 -9.31 -14.03 10.16
CA ARG A 56 -9.33 -14.62 8.81
C ARG A 56 -8.87 -13.62 7.74
N ILE A 57 -9.35 -12.38 7.77
CA ILE A 57 -8.98 -11.34 6.80
C ILE A 57 -7.49 -10.98 6.94
N HIS A 58 -7.02 -10.76 8.16
CA HIS A 58 -5.66 -10.30 8.42
C HIS A 58 -4.61 -11.40 8.21
N THR A 59 -4.98 -12.67 8.40
CA THR A 59 -4.10 -13.82 8.16
C THR A 59 -4.26 -14.45 6.78
N ASP A 60 -5.15 -13.94 5.92
CA ASP A 60 -5.27 -14.44 4.55
C ASP A 60 -4.08 -13.93 3.69
N PRO A 61 -3.26 -14.85 3.12
CA PRO A 61 -2.06 -14.46 2.37
C PRO A 61 -2.40 -13.71 1.08
N LEU A 62 -3.55 -13.99 0.44
CA LEU A 62 -3.97 -13.28 -0.76
C LEU A 62 -4.34 -11.84 -0.42
N ILE A 63 -5.07 -11.61 0.68
CA ILE A 63 -5.44 -10.25 1.12
C ILE A 63 -4.19 -9.46 1.50
N ARG A 64 -3.30 -10.01 2.33
CA ARG A 64 -2.06 -9.35 2.74
C ARG A 64 -1.16 -9.02 1.55
N SER A 65 -0.89 -10.01 0.69
CA SER A 65 -0.03 -9.84 -0.48
C SER A 65 -0.63 -8.84 -1.47
N SER A 66 -1.94 -8.90 -1.71
CA SER A 66 -2.63 -7.93 -2.59
C SER A 66 -2.53 -6.51 -2.04
N PHE A 67 -2.78 -6.33 -0.74
CA PHE A 67 -2.66 -5.03 -0.08
C PHE A 67 -1.23 -4.48 -0.19
N ALA A 68 -0.24 -5.31 0.12
CA ALA A 68 1.17 -4.95 0.06
C ALA A 68 1.62 -4.56 -1.35
N ILE A 69 1.30 -5.37 -2.36
CA ILE A 69 1.65 -5.11 -3.77
C ILE A 69 1.00 -3.80 -4.24
N LEU A 70 -0.30 -3.63 -3.98
CA LEU A 70 -1.02 -2.43 -4.38
C LEU A 70 -0.49 -1.18 -3.67
N ALA A 71 -0.20 -1.26 -2.38
CA ALA A 71 0.39 -0.16 -1.62
C ALA A 71 1.77 0.24 -2.18
N LEU A 72 2.65 -0.73 -2.44
CA LEU A 72 3.97 -0.47 -3.02
C LEU A 72 3.89 0.17 -4.41
N LEU A 73 3.04 -0.35 -5.29
CA LEU A 73 2.86 0.19 -6.64
C LEU A 73 2.27 1.61 -6.60
N HIS A 74 1.25 1.82 -5.76
CA HIS A 74 0.61 3.12 -5.60
C HIS A 74 1.60 4.16 -5.04
N SER A 75 2.36 3.80 -4.01
CA SER A 75 3.39 4.65 -3.42
C SER A 75 4.50 4.97 -4.40
N LEU A 76 5.00 3.98 -5.16
CA LEU A 76 6.04 4.21 -6.17
C LEU A 76 5.58 5.25 -7.21
N ALA A 77 4.41 5.03 -7.82
CA ALA A 77 3.89 5.91 -8.85
C ALA A 77 3.54 7.30 -8.31
N GLY A 78 2.89 7.36 -7.14
CA GLY A 78 2.53 8.60 -6.44
C GLY A 78 3.75 9.44 -6.09
N THR A 79 4.75 8.84 -5.45
CA THR A 79 5.98 9.54 -5.04
C THR A 79 6.74 10.08 -6.25
N PHE A 80 6.90 9.29 -7.32
CA PHE A 80 7.63 9.72 -8.51
C PHE A 80 6.91 10.87 -9.23
N LEU A 81 5.57 10.84 -9.33
CA LEU A 81 4.79 11.93 -9.88
C LEU A 81 4.86 13.20 -9.03
N LEU A 82 4.82 13.06 -7.70
CA LEU A 82 4.96 14.20 -6.78
C LEU A 82 6.33 14.87 -6.90
N ILE A 83 7.39 14.08 -6.99
CA ILE A 83 8.75 14.57 -7.20
C ILE A 83 8.85 15.30 -8.54
N GLU A 84 8.40 14.69 -9.65
CA GLU A 84 8.39 15.31 -10.98
C GLU A 84 7.64 16.65 -11.00
N LYS A 85 6.47 16.70 -10.35
CA LYS A 85 5.62 17.89 -10.34
C LYS A 85 6.28 19.05 -9.58
N HIS A 86 6.82 18.78 -8.40
CA HIS A 86 7.22 19.84 -7.46
C HIS A 86 8.72 20.13 -7.41
N VAL A 87 9.58 19.21 -7.85
CA VAL A 87 11.04 19.35 -7.73
C VAL A 87 11.67 19.68 -9.08
N LYS A 88 12.13 20.93 -9.24
CA LYS A 88 12.76 21.40 -10.49
C LYS A 88 14.28 21.14 -10.54
N ASN A 89 14.95 21.09 -9.39
CA ASN A 89 16.38 20.83 -9.32
C ASN A 89 16.66 19.34 -9.65
N LYS A 90 17.45 19.09 -10.69
CA LYS A 90 17.74 17.75 -11.21
C LYS A 90 18.48 16.85 -10.20
N THR A 91 19.41 17.42 -9.44
CA THR A 91 20.16 16.68 -8.42
C THR A 91 19.24 16.29 -7.28
N LEU A 92 18.48 17.24 -6.72
CA LEU A 92 17.53 16.98 -5.63
C LEU A 92 16.47 15.94 -6.04
N LYS A 93 15.95 16.05 -7.27
CA LYS A 93 15.03 15.07 -7.85
C LYS A 93 15.62 13.66 -7.84
N SER A 94 16.83 13.50 -8.36
CA SER A 94 17.50 12.21 -8.44
C SER A 94 17.77 11.63 -7.04
N THR A 95 18.14 12.48 -6.07
CA THR A 95 18.32 12.09 -4.67
C THR A 95 17.02 11.60 -4.04
N LEU A 96 15.91 12.33 -4.24
CA LEU A 96 14.60 11.94 -3.70
C LEU A 96 14.07 10.64 -4.32
N GLU A 97 14.23 10.48 -5.64
CA GLU A 97 13.88 9.23 -6.34
C GLU A 97 14.70 8.05 -5.81
N PHE A 98 15.99 8.24 -5.56
CA PHE A 98 16.86 7.22 -4.97
C PHE A 98 16.46 6.84 -3.55
N ILE A 99 16.17 7.82 -2.69
CA ILE A 99 15.69 7.59 -1.32
C ILE A 99 14.36 6.83 -1.35
N ALA A 100 13.39 7.29 -2.15
CA ALA A 100 12.09 6.64 -2.27
C ALA A 100 12.23 5.19 -2.75
N MET A 101 13.06 4.93 -3.77
CA MET A 101 13.30 3.58 -4.27
C MET A 101 13.94 2.68 -3.20
N THR A 102 14.92 3.20 -2.45
CA THR A 102 15.59 2.45 -1.38
C THR A 102 14.60 2.08 -0.27
N MET A 103 13.74 3.02 0.15
CA MET A 103 12.71 2.76 1.16
C MET A 103 11.68 1.72 0.70
N LEU A 104 11.21 1.82 -0.56
CA LEU A 104 10.25 0.87 -1.12
C LEU A 104 10.86 -0.52 -1.29
N LEU A 105 12.12 -0.62 -1.70
CA LEU A 105 12.83 -1.89 -1.79
C LEU A 105 13.03 -2.54 -0.41
N TYR A 106 13.38 -1.74 0.60
CA TYR A 106 13.49 -2.23 1.97
C TYR A 106 12.13 -2.74 2.50
N LEU A 107 11.05 -2.00 2.25
CA LEU A 107 9.70 -2.44 2.63
C LEU A 107 9.30 -3.72 1.91
N LEU A 108 9.58 -3.83 0.61
CA LEU A 108 9.36 -5.05 -0.17
C LEU A 108 10.13 -6.24 0.42
N LEU A 109 11.39 -6.04 0.83
CA LEU A 109 12.18 -7.08 1.48
C LEU A 109 11.54 -7.55 2.79
N ILE A 110 11.07 -6.63 3.63
CA ILE A 110 10.35 -6.97 4.87
C ILE A 110 9.11 -7.81 4.54
N ILE A 111 8.31 -7.40 3.55
CA ILE A 111 7.08 -8.11 3.17
C ILE A 111 7.41 -9.51 2.66
N ILE A 112 8.41 -9.67 1.79
CA ILE A 112 8.84 -10.97 1.28
C ILE A 112 9.27 -11.88 2.43
N MET A 113 10.09 -11.38 3.35
CA MET A 113 10.52 -12.16 4.50
C MET A 113 9.34 -12.52 5.40
N ALA A 114 8.43 -11.58 5.66
CA ALA A 114 7.24 -11.84 6.45
C ALA A 114 6.35 -12.92 5.82
N GLU A 115 6.10 -12.88 4.51
CA GLU A 115 5.29 -13.89 3.82
C GLU A 115 5.99 -15.26 3.68
N LEU A 116 7.33 -15.31 3.67
CA LEU A 116 8.08 -16.57 3.64
C LEU A 116 8.10 -17.29 4.99
N PHE A 117 7.96 -16.55 6.10
CA PHE A 117 8.07 -17.08 7.46
C PHE A 117 6.75 -17.01 8.28
N ALA A 118 5.65 -16.55 7.67
CA ALA A 118 4.31 -16.52 8.26
C ALA A 118 3.57 -17.85 8.05
#